data_AF-A0A4V2F409-F1
#
_entry.id   AF-A0A4V2F409-F1
#
_cell.length_a   1.000
_cell.length_b   1.000
_cell.length_c   1.000
_cell.angle_alpha   90.00
_cell.angle_beta   90.00
_cell.angle_gamma   90.00
#
_symmetry.space_group_name_H-M   'P 1'
#
loop_
_entity.id
_entity.type
_entity.pdbx_description
1 polymer ?
#
loop_
_entity_poly.entity_id
_entity_poly.type
_entity_poly.pdbx_seq_one_letter_code
_entity_poly.pdbx_strand_id
1 'polypeptide(L)'
;MEKSKRRLLIQSGLSAAAMLFFPKKSLALERAKEEISAKDIASANRSRISILEFIPKDLHASIKNGTNRENLKPYIQAAVDKCIQNSTDLYVPAGLYVIDPSVDGAVRLNNLSRDSQGLYMIGEGINRTIFVEADGATERGGRFTKMFYYSIDDTKLKGGSFVFQKMTFDKNARSNRYPKRRYGYEQAHTFCWAGGSRSLVAEVVFNNCSFIDRAGACVNFSTSPTKFSKILVTNCESLEHPTAANKSWGQRGDFEFQCDCENVVVDSCRAIYVQSEPTEPSDTSRLRKTTIRNSTIGVVEYTDRGGFSYIEVFDSKIPQKFLVRGVHAKVINSEWKTKDYQSPITLQVTNSKIKLPYEKEKNRVQGLYIRNPTKGGYAVSAVFDKCSFVIDAGDDAINPRGFALIGAPAKEQQAPKFKFADCNFDSRLEGTCNAYRCGVWEFDGGKVAGRRVAFNAGADEGTYSELILQNVDFSNVHGFYLHINKNASRSYRVVVSGRYKKESWRETSSGKYAMGRGVERKLDLY
;
A
#
# COMPACT_ATOMS: atom_id res chain seq x y z
N MET A 1 -50.18 -19.04 -39.92
CA MET A 1 -50.08 -19.95 -38.75
C MET A 1 -49.86 -21.35 -39.29
N GLU A 2 -48.61 -21.70 -39.54
CA GLU A 2 -48.25 -22.97 -40.17
C GLU A 2 -47.03 -23.57 -39.46
N LYS A 3 -47.21 -24.84 -39.04
CA LYS A 3 -46.27 -25.98 -39.10
C LYS A 3 -44.90 -25.76 -38.41
N SER A 4 -44.36 -26.65 -37.57
CA SER A 4 -44.32 -28.11 -37.67
C SER A 4 -43.51 -28.68 -36.49
N LYS A 5 -44.09 -29.70 -35.83
CA LYS A 5 -43.55 -31.03 -35.46
C LYS A 5 -42.14 -31.24 -34.85
N ARG A 6 -42.16 -32.24 -33.92
CA ARG A 6 -41.15 -33.24 -33.45
C ARG A 6 -40.25 -32.80 -32.28
N ARG A 7 -40.32 -33.33 -31.05
CA ARG A 7 -40.32 -34.69 -30.43
C ARG A 7 -38.97 -35.45 -30.53
N LEU A 8 -38.26 -35.56 -29.39
CA LEU A 8 -37.54 -36.71 -28.75
C LEU A 8 -36.39 -36.14 -27.87
N LEU A 9 -36.24 -36.33 -26.54
CA LEU A 9 -36.13 -37.50 -25.65
C LEU A 9 -34.81 -38.31 -25.78
N ILE A 10 -34.07 -38.38 -24.65
CA ILE A 10 -33.18 -39.46 -24.14
C ILE A 10 -31.66 -39.19 -24.02
N GLN A 11 -31.24 -39.08 -22.74
CA GLN A 11 -30.12 -39.68 -21.97
C GLN A 11 -28.61 -39.61 -22.33
N SER A 12 -27.86 -39.71 -21.21
CA SER A 12 -26.47 -40.17 -21.00
C SER A 12 -25.39 -39.10 -21.22
N GLY A 13 -24.40 -38.86 -20.36
CA GLY A 13 -23.70 -39.73 -19.40
C GLY A 13 -22.19 -39.71 -19.76
N LEU A 14 -21.29 -39.71 -18.76
CA LEU A 14 -19.80 -39.69 -18.80
C LEU A 14 -19.19 -38.27 -18.67
N SER A 15 -18.50 -37.87 -17.59
CA SER A 15 -17.32 -38.43 -16.89
C SER A 15 -16.04 -38.47 -17.74
N ALA A 16 -15.14 -37.51 -17.49
CA ALA A 16 -13.68 -37.62 -17.52
C ALA A 16 -13.10 -36.24 -17.09
N ALA A 17 -12.55 -36.05 -15.90
CA ALA A 17 -11.19 -36.45 -15.54
C ALA A 17 -10.15 -36.06 -16.60
N ALA A 18 -9.67 -34.82 -16.53
CA ALA A 18 -8.39 -34.42 -17.09
C ALA A 18 -7.74 -33.38 -16.15
N MET A 19 -7.21 -33.89 -15.03
CA MET A 19 -6.09 -33.26 -14.35
C MET A 19 -4.92 -33.22 -15.33
N LEU A 20 -4.61 -32.05 -15.89
CA LEU A 20 -3.33 -31.79 -16.49
C LEU A 20 -2.52 -30.91 -15.53
N PHE A 21 -1.71 -31.60 -14.73
CA PHE A 21 -0.53 -31.05 -14.10
C PHE A 21 0.40 -30.47 -15.18
N PHE A 22 0.61 -29.16 -15.16
CA PHE A 22 1.84 -28.56 -15.68
C PHE A 22 2.41 -27.63 -14.60
N PRO A 23 3.68 -27.83 -14.18
CA PRO A 23 4.32 -26.91 -13.26
C PRO A 23 4.71 -25.67 -14.06
N LYS A 24 3.90 -24.61 -14.01
CA LYS A 24 4.32 -23.31 -14.53
C LYS A 24 5.31 -22.68 -13.55
N LYS A 25 6.58 -23.08 -13.68
CA LYS A 25 7.71 -22.21 -13.36
C LYS A 25 7.46 -20.87 -14.07
N SER A 26 7.44 -19.78 -13.30
CA SER A 26 8.12 -18.53 -13.68
C SER A 26 7.64 -17.75 -14.92
N LEU A 27 6.35 -17.75 -15.28
CA LEU A 27 5.82 -16.78 -16.27
C LEU A 27 5.86 -15.32 -15.76
N ALA A 28 5.97 -15.11 -14.44
CA ALA A 28 6.14 -13.77 -13.85
C ALA A 28 7.56 -13.22 -14.06
N LEU A 29 8.58 -14.08 -14.16
CA LEU A 29 9.97 -13.66 -14.35
C LEU A 29 10.31 -13.44 -15.83
N GLU A 30 9.64 -14.14 -16.75
CA GLU A 30 9.80 -13.90 -18.19
C GLU A 30 9.07 -12.63 -18.66
N ARG A 31 7.89 -12.32 -18.10
CA ARG A 31 7.21 -11.05 -18.39
C ARG A 31 7.94 -9.81 -17.82
N ALA A 32 8.67 -9.96 -16.72
CA ALA A 32 9.52 -8.89 -16.19
C ALA A 32 10.81 -8.66 -17.03
N LYS A 33 11.21 -9.65 -17.86
CA LYS A 33 12.34 -9.52 -18.78
C LYS A 33 11.96 -9.00 -20.17
N GLU A 34 10.68 -9.07 -20.55
CA GLU A 34 10.19 -8.60 -21.85
C GLU A 34 9.59 -7.18 -21.85
N GLU A 35 9.37 -6.54 -20.69
CA GLU A 35 9.18 -5.08 -20.63
C GLU A 35 10.53 -4.34 -20.55
N ILE A 36 11.44 -4.61 -21.49
CA ILE A 36 12.31 -3.54 -21.98
C ILE A 36 11.35 -2.58 -22.65
N SER A 37 10.95 -1.53 -21.94
CA SER A 37 9.94 -0.62 -22.43
C SER A 37 10.42 -0.04 -23.76
N ALA A 38 9.52 0.23 -24.71
CA ALA A 38 9.88 0.95 -25.94
C ALA A 38 10.63 2.28 -25.68
N LYS A 39 10.64 2.78 -24.44
CA LYS A 39 11.43 3.92 -23.96
C LYS A 39 12.91 3.61 -23.70
N ASP A 40 13.26 2.39 -23.26
CA ASP A 40 14.66 1.98 -23.14
C ASP A 40 15.31 1.92 -24.53
N ILE A 41 14.55 1.49 -25.54
CA ILE A 41 14.94 1.53 -26.97
C ILE A 41 14.99 2.98 -27.50
N ALA A 42 14.06 3.86 -27.08
CA ALA A 42 14.07 5.27 -27.49
C ALA A 42 15.24 6.09 -26.89
N SER A 43 15.71 5.76 -25.67
CA SER A 43 16.90 6.39 -25.05
C SER A 43 18.24 5.91 -25.62
N ALA A 44 18.25 4.80 -26.36
CA ALA A 44 19.45 4.31 -27.03
C ALA A 44 19.84 5.18 -28.25
N ASN A 45 18.91 5.95 -28.82
CA ASN A 45 19.10 6.75 -30.04
C ASN A 45 19.14 8.27 -29.82
N ARG A 46 19.09 8.74 -28.57
CA ARG A 46 19.22 10.18 -28.27
C ARG A 46 20.68 10.57 -28.13
N SER A 47 21.01 11.77 -28.62
CA SER A 47 22.29 12.39 -28.28
C SER A 47 22.38 12.58 -26.76
N ARG A 48 23.55 12.24 -26.22
CA ARG A 48 23.85 12.33 -24.80
C ARG A 48 24.82 13.46 -24.56
N ILE A 49 24.58 14.26 -23.53
CA ILE A 49 25.50 15.28 -23.05
C ILE A 49 26.02 14.82 -21.69
N SER A 50 27.33 14.91 -21.46
CA SER A 50 27.88 14.59 -20.14
C SER A 50 27.75 15.78 -19.20
N ILE A 51 27.37 15.54 -17.94
CA ILE A 51 27.36 16.58 -16.91
C ILE A 51 28.75 17.21 -16.70
N LEU A 52 29.84 16.47 -16.98
CA LEU A 52 31.20 16.96 -16.83
C LEU A 52 31.58 18.04 -17.85
N GLU A 53 30.83 18.17 -18.95
CA GLU A 53 31.02 19.27 -19.92
C GLU A 53 30.68 20.64 -19.32
N PHE A 54 29.87 20.67 -18.27
CA PHE A 54 29.46 21.88 -17.57
C PHE A 54 30.32 22.17 -16.33
N ILE A 55 31.08 21.20 -15.85
CA ILE A 55 31.84 21.29 -14.60
C ILE A 55 33.30 21.66 -14.93
N PRO A 56 33.93 22.60 -14.20
CA PRO A 56 35.35 22.94 -14.35
C PRO A 56 36.26 21.71 -14.27
N LYS A 57 37.24 21.62 -15.19
CA LYS A 57 38.09 20.43 -15.35
C LYS A 57 38.92 20.09 -14.10
N ASP A 58 39.30 21.10 -13.34
CA ASP A 58 40.03 20.97 -12.07
C ASP A 58 39.22 20.25 -10.98
N LEU A 59 37.88 20.25 -11.06
CA LEU A 59 37.01 19.51 -10.14
C LEU A 59 36.76 18.06 -10.56
N HIS A 60 37.10 17.66 -11.80
CA HIS A 60 36.76 16.32 -12.31
C HIS A 60 37.42 15.20 -11.50
N ALA A 61 38.67 15.40 -11.08
CA ALA A 61 39.41 14.40 -10.31
C ALA A 61 38.80 14.17 -8.93
N SER A 62 38.44 15.24 -8.20
CA SER A 62 37.83 15.13 -6.87
C SER A 62 36.42 14.52 -6.93
N ILE A 63 35.65 14.81 -7.99
CA ILE A 63 34.34 14.19 -8.23
C ILE A 63 34.49 12.68 -8.44
N LYS A 64 35.37 12.27 -9.37
CA LYS A 64 35.60 10.84 -9.69
C LYS A 64 36.13 10.06 -8.48
N ASN A 65 36.97 10.69 -7.67
CA ASN A 65 37.54 10.08 -6.48
C ASN A 65 36.62 10.14 -5.24
N GLY A 66 35.44 10.76 -5.35
CA GLY A 66 34.49 10.90 -4.24
C GLY A 66 34.94 11.86 -3.13
N THR A 67 35.92 12.72 -3.40
CA THR A 67 36.49 13.66 -2.44
C THR A 67 36.00 15.10 -2.63
N ASN A 68 35.20 15.38 -3.68
CA ASN A 68 34.64 16.70 -3.92
C ASN A 68 33.79 17.18 -2.73
N ARG A 69 33.94 18.47 -2.38
CA ARG A 69 33.14 19.18 -1.37
C ARG A 69 32.51 20.46 -1.90
N GLU A 70 32.85 20.86 -3.12
CA GLU A 70 32.33 22.07 -3.75
C GLU A 70 30.86 21.92 -4.12
N ASN A 71 30.08 22.98 -3.91
CA ASN A 71 28.68 23.02 -4.35
C ASN A 71 28.61 23.05 -5.88
N LEU A 72 28.18 21.94 -6.48
CA LEU A 72 28.08 21.79 -7.93
C LEU A 72 26.72 22.20 -8.50
N LYS A 73 25.79 22.70 -7.67
CA LYS A 73 24.43 23.03 -8.09
C LYS A 73 24.38 23.91 -9.34
N PRO A 74 25.17 24.99 -9.49
CA PRO A 74 25.09 25.83 -10.70
C PRO A 74 25.40 25.07 -12.00
N TYR A 75 26.40 24.20 -11.97
CA TYR A 75 26.80 23.38 -13.13
C TYR A 75 25.78 22.29 -13.43
N ILE A 76 25.23 21.65 -12.39
CA ILE A 76 24.16 20.66 -12.52
C ILE A 76 22.91 21.32 -13.10
N GLN A 77 22.53 22.52 -12.63
CA GLN A 77 21.40 23.28 -13.16
C GLN A 77 21.57 23.58 -14.65
N ALA A 78 22.75 24.08 -15.05
CA ALA A 78 23.04 24.38 -16.46
C ALA A 78 22.93 23.15 -17.36
N ALA A 79 23.41 21.99 -16.89
CA ALA A 79 23.32 20.73 -17.61
C ALA A 79 21.86 20.26 -17.76
N VAL A 80 21.08 20.32 -16.67
CA VAL A 80 19.65 19.98 -16.65
C VAL A 80 18.86 20.88 -17.60
N ASP A 81 19.07 22.19 -17.51
CA ASP A 81 18.40 23.18 -18.36
C ASP A 81 18.67 22.92 -19.83
N LYS A 82 19.94 22.70 -20.19
CA LYS A 82 20.33 22.42 -21.57
C LYS A 82 19.66 21.15 -22.10
N CYS A 83 19.61 20.09 -21.30
CA CYS A 83 19.02 18.81 -21.70
C CYS A 83 17.50 18.90 -21.86
N ILE A 84 16.81 19.62 -20.97
CA ILE A 84 15.37 19.86 -21.09
C ILE A 84 15.07 20.67 -22.36
N GLN A 85 15.78 21.79 -22.56
CA GLN A 85 15.57 22.68 -23.71
C GLN A 85 15.81 21.96 -25.04
N ASN A 86 16.90 21.19 -25.13
CA ASN A 86 17.28 20.48 -26.34
C ASN A 86 16.61 19.10 -26.49
N SER A 87 15.91 18.61 -25.45
CA SER A 87 15.34 17.26 -25.41
C SER A 87 16.40 16.15 -25.58
N THR A 88 17.58 16.35 -24.99
CA THR A 88 18.69 15.39 -24.97
C THR A 88 18.79 14.68 -23.63
N ASP A 89 19.48 13.54 -23.61
CA ASP A 89 19.68 12.79 -22.38
C ASP A 89 20.92 13.33 -21.64
N LEU A 90 20.83 13.43 -20.31
CA LEU A 90 21.94 13.81 -19.44
C LEU A 90 22.62 12.55 -18.89
N TYR A 91 23.87 12.34 -19.29
CA TYR A 91 24.71 11.28 -18.74
C TYR A 91 25.55 11.80 -17.57
N VAL A 92 25.52 11.06 -16.47
CA VAL A 92 26.20 11.41 -15.21
C VAL A 92 27.17 10.28 -14.87
N PRO A 93 28.49 10.44 -15.13
CA PRO A 93 29.46 9.39 -14.85
C PRO A 93 29.56 9.08 -13.33
N ALA A 94 30.30 8.03 -12.98
CA ALA A 94 30.58 7.76 -11.57
C ALA A 94 31.32 8.93 -10.91
N GLY A 95 30.92 9.25 -9.68
CA GLY A 95 31.47 10.32 -8.89
C GLY A 95 30.51 10.84 -7.82
N LEU A 96 31.03 11.75 -7.00
CA LEU A 96 30.28 12.43 -5.94
C LEU A 96 29.94 13.87 -6.34
N TYR A 97 28.65 14.15 -6.47
CA TYR A 97 28.10 15.42 -6.90
C TYR A 97 27.39 16.11 -5.73
N VAL A 98 28.07 17.08 -5.12
CA VAL A 98 27.57 17.80 -3.94
C VAL A 98 26.62 18.93 -4.37
N ILE A 99 25.45 19.02 -3.75
CA ILE A 99 24.45 20.08 -3.93
C ILE A 99 24.27 20.78 -2.58
N ASP A 100 24.49 22.09 -2.50
CA ASP A 100 24.11 22.88 -1.31
C ASP A 100 22.84 23.71 -1.58
N PRO A 101 21.66 23.14 -1.32
CA PRO A 101 20.39 23.84 -1.49
C PRO A 101 20.15 24.96 -0.48
N SER A 102 20.97 25.09 0.58
CA SER A 102 20.85 26.19 1.55
C SER A 102 21.42 27.51 1.04
N VAL A 103 22.30 27.46 0.04
CA VAL A 103 22.94 28.63 -0.57
C VAL A 103 22.18 29.05 -1.83
N ASP A 104 21.99 28.12 -2.77
CA ASP A 104 21.50 28.44 -4.13
C ASP A 104 20.12 27.85 -4.45
N GLY A 105 19.45 27.27 -3.45
CA GLY A 105 18.22 26.52 -3.62
C GLY A 105 18.40 25.20 -4.38
N ALA A 106 17.29 24.52 -4.63
CA ALA A 106 17.26 23.23 -5.31
C ALA A 106 17.68 23.31 -6.79
N VAL A 107 18.12 22.18 -7.36
CA VAL A 107 18.15 21.97 -8.81
C VAL A 107 16.72 21.95 -9.32
N ARG A 108 16.38 22.89 -10.20
CA ARG A 108 15.04 23.08 -10.76
C ARG A 108 14.85 22.22 -12.01
N LEU A 109 13.71 21.54 -12.08
CA LEU A 109 13.34 20.61 -13.16
C LEU A 109 12.28 21.20 -14.13
N ASN A 110 12.08 22.51 -14.10
CA ASN A 110 10.89 23.18 -14.66
C ASN A 110 11.20 24.13 -15.83
N ASN A 111 12.41 24.12 -16.39
CA ASN A 111 12.81 25.00 -17.49
C ASN A 111 12.26 24.53 -18.85
N LEU A 112 10.93 24.47 -18.95
CA LEU A 112 10.21 24.09 -20.16
C LEU A 112 9.98 25.33 -21.04
N SER A 113 10.30 25.21 -22.32
CA SER A 113 9.98 26.19 -23.36
C SER A 113 8.86 25.74 -24.31
N ARG A 114 8.49 24.45 -24.29
CA ARG A 114 7.39 23.87 -25.08
C ARG A 114 6.80 22.64 -24.37
N ASP A 115 5.61 22.24 -24.81
CA ASP A 115 4.94 21.04 -24.31
C ASP A 115 5.79 19.78 -24.51
N SER A 116 5.59 18.83 -23.59
CA SER A 116 6.19 17.49 -23.60
C SER A 116 7.72 17.44 -23.44
N GLN A 117 8.37 18.57 -23.13
CA GLN A 117 9.77 18.56 -22.68
C GLN A 117 9.90 17.92 -21.30
N GLY A 118 11.01 17.24 -21.09
CA GLY A 118 11.32 16.57 -19.84
C GLY A 118 12.82 16.29 -19.74
N LEU A 119 13.20 15.48 -18.76
CA LEU A 119 14.60 15.17 -18.47
C LEU A 119 14.81 13.67 -18.42
N TYR A 120 15.87 13.18 -19.04
CA TYR A 120 16.31 11.81 -18.92
C TYR A 120 17.74 11.83 -18.37
N MET A 121 17.89 11.52 -17.08
CA MET A 121 19.17 11.53 -16.37
C MET A 121 19.61 10.10 -16.06
N ILE A 122 20.78 9.71 -16.56
CA ILE A 122 21.28 8.34 -16.50
C ILE A 122 22.67 8.32 -15.85
N GLY A 123 22.77 7.61 -14.72
CA GLY A 123 24.03 7.35 -14.01
C GLY A 123 24.71 6.03 -14.41
N GLU A 124 25.82 5.71 -13.76
CA GLU A 124 26.55 4.45 -13.95
C GLU A 124 26.17 3.32 -12.99
N GLY A 125 25.38 3.62 -11.96
CA GLY A 125 24.94 2.64 -10.97
C GLY A 125 24.73 3.24 -9.59
N ILE A 126 23.95 2.51 -8.79
CA ILE A 126 23.83 2.72 -7.35
C ILE A 126 25.22 2.68 -6.72
N ASN A 127 25.50 3.63 -5.84
CA ASN A 127 26.78 3.85 -5.14
C ASN A 127 27.98 4.15 -6.06
N ARG A 128 27.73 4.40 -7.35
CA ARG A 128 28.76 4.85 -8.31
C ARG A 128 28.53 6.31 -8.69
N THR A 129 27.31 6.63 -9.13
CA THR A 129 26.88 8.00 -9.38
C THR A 129 26.08 8.48 -8.19
N ILE A 130 26.62 9.42 -7.41
CA ILE A 130 26.03 9.84 -6.14
C ILE A 130 25.78 11.35 -6.18
N PHE A 131 24.52 11.75 -6.09
CA PHE A 131 24.18 13.12 -5.71
C PHE A 131 24.05 13.17 -4.19
N VAL A 132 24.76 14.10 -3.54
CA VAL A 132 24.76 14.24 -2.10
C VAL A 132 24.42 15.68 -1.70
N GLU A 133 23.58 15.87 -0.68
CA GLU A 133 23.41 17.19 -0.08
C GLU A 133 24.65 17.57 0.75
N ALA A 134 25.07 18.83 0.66
CA ALA A 134 26.17 19.38 1.45
C ALA A 134 25.92 19.23 2.96
N ASP A 135 26.99 18.98 3.72
CA ASP A 135 26.91 18.77 5.17
C ASP A 135 26.20 19.95 5.87
N GLY A 136 25.21 19.64 6.72
CA GLY A 136 24.46 20.64 7.48
C GLY A 136 23.51 21.52 6.65
N ALA A 137 23.32 21.27 5.36
CA ALA A 137 22.50 22.15 4.51
C ALA A 137 21.02 22.16 4.93
N THR A 138 20.45 21.02 5.35
CA THR A 138 19.09 21.02 5.92
C THR A 138 19.02 21.78 7.24
N GLU A 139 20.04 21.71 8.08
CA GLU A 139 20.08 22.48 9.33
C GLU A 139 20.12 24.00 9.07
N ARG A 140 20.89 24.43 8.06
CA ARG A 140 20.99 25.84 7.65
C ARG A 140 19.74 26.34 6.91
N GLY A 141 19.28 25.60 5.90
CA GLY A 141 18.14 25.97 5.05
C GLY A 141 16.77 25.70 5.67
N GLY A 142 16.73 24.83 6.68
CA GLY A 142 15.53 24.53 7.44
C GLY A 142 14.53 23.63 6.71
N ARG A 143 13.23 23.87 6.98
CA ARG A 143 12.14 22.94 6.65
C ARG A 143 11.99 22.67 5.16
N PHE A 144 12.35 23.58 4.26
CA PHE A 144 11.99 23.52 2.84
C PHE A 144 13.16 23.16 1.91
N THR A 145 14.25 22.64 2.46
CA THR A 145 15.45 22.29 1.71
C THR A 145 15.21 21.09 0.79
N LYS A 146 15.30 21.28 -0.53
CA LYS A 146 15.15 20.22 -1.54
C LYS A 146 16.42 20.07 -2.38
N MET A 147 16.83 18.85 -2.74
CA MET A 147 17.93 18.67 -3.70
C MET A 147 17.44 18.93 -5.13
N PHE A 148 16.33 18.29 -5.50
CA PHE A 148 15.67 18.46 -6.79
C PHE A 148 14.23 18.92 -6.59
N TYR A 149 13.82 19.92 -7.37
CA TYR A 149 12.50 20.51 -7.24
C TYR A 149 11.87 20.79 -8.60
N TYR A 150 10.62 20.35 -8.74
CA TYR A 150 9.77 20.74 -9.85
C TYR A 150 8.64 21.63 -9.34
N SER A 151 8.51 22.81 -9.92
CA SER A 151 7.36 23.70 -9.72
C SER A 151 7.09 24.42 -11.02
N ILE A 152 5.88 24.33 -11.54
CA ILE A 152 5.45 25.19 -12.63
C ILE A 152 4.40 26.12 -12.07
N ASP A 153 4.73 27.41 -12.04
CA ASP A 153 3.77 28.48 -11.77
C ASP A 153 2.95 28.70 -13.04
N ASP A 154 1.71 28.21 -13.02
CA ASP A 154 0.58 28.53 -13.92
C ASP A 154 0.87 28.62 -15.45
N THR A 155 2.03 28.14 -15.90
CA THR A 155 2.34 28.10 -17.33
C THR A 155 1.40 27.09 -17.97
N LYS A 156 0.89 27.42 -19.15
CA LYS A 156 0.06 26.50 -19.94
C LYS A 156 0.83 25.26 -20.43
N LEU A 157 2.13 25.16 -20.12
CA LEU A 157 3.00 24.11 -20.63
C LEU A 157 2.81 22.80 -19.86
N LYS A 158 2.74 21.70 -20.62
CA LYS A 158 2.63 20.34 -20.11
C LYS A 158 4.01 19.71 -20.05
N GLY A 159 4.45 19.26 -18.88
CA GLY A 159 5.68 18.50 -18.71
C GLY A 159 5.57 17.12 -19.37
N GLY A 160 6.64 16.71 -20.03
CA GLY A 160 6.79 15.38 -20.61
C GLY A 160 7.18 14.34 -19.57
N SER A 161 8.19 13.54 -19.88
CA SER A 161 8.71 12.48 -19.00
C SER A 161 9.96 12.92 -18.27
N PHE A 162 10.02 12.68 -16.97
CA PHE A 162 11.19 12.87 -16.14
C PHE A 162 11.68 11.52 -15.64
N VAL A 163 12.88 11.13 -16.06
CA VAL A 163 13.44 9.80 -15.84
C VAL A 163 14.78 9.92 -15.14
N PHE A 164 14.94 9.21 -14.03
CA PHE A 164 16.18 9.12 -13.26
C PHE A 164 16.55 7.65 -13.12
N GLN A 165 17.75 7.28 -13.58
CA GLN A 165 18.18 5.88 -13.55
C GLN A 165 19.61 5.68 -13.04
N LYS A 166 19.82 4.56 -12.33
CA LYS A 166 21.15 4.04 -11.99
C LYS A 166 22.00 5.01 -11.17
N MET A 167 21.47 5.53 -10.07
CA MET A 167 22.18 6.48 -9.21
C MET A 167 21.73 6.42 -7.75
N THR A 168 22.55 6.97 -6.87
CA THR A 168 22.22 7.21 -5.46
C THR A 168 21.91 8.68 -5.24
N PHE A 169 20.84 8.94 -4.49
CA PHE A 169 20.53 10.26 -3.96
C PHE A 169 20.63 10.22 -2.44
N ASP A 170 21.58 10.95 -1.90
CA ASP A 170 21.86 11.03 -0.46
C ASP A 170 21.53 12.42 0.05
N LYS A 171 20.42 12.55 0.78
CA LYS A 171 20.04 13.81 1.44
C LYS A 171 21.02 14.19 2.55
N ASN A 172 21.97 13.31 2.86
CA ASN A 172 23.04 13.47 3.83
C ASN A 172 22.51 13.95 5.19
N ALA A 173 21.29 13.53 5.52
CA ALA A 173 20.56 14.01 6.67
C ALA A 173 21.26 13.62 7.99
N ARG A 174 22.12 12.58 7.95
CA ARG A 174 23.00 12.15 9.04
C ARG A 174 23.99 13.21 9.50
N SER A 175 24.36 14.16 8.64
CA SER A 175 25.23 15.29 8.98
C SER A 175 24.51 16.38 9.78
N ASN A 176 23.18 16.38 9.77
CA ASN A 176 22.36 17.39 10.45
C ASN A 176 22.04 16.96 11.88
N ARG A 177 21.96 17.93 12.79
CA ARG A 177 21.41 17.68 14.13
C ARG A 177 19.93 17.31 14.07
N TYR A 178 19.43 16.68 15.13
CA TYR A 178 17.99 16.44 15.25
C TYR A 178 17.20 17.76 15.25
N PRO A 179 16.02 17.82 14.59
CA PRO A 179 15.21 19.02 14.59
C PRO A 179 14.73 19.35 16.02
N LYS A 180 14.86 20.61 16.43
CA LYS A 180 14.47 21.08 17.78
C LYS A 180 12.97 20.94 18.07
N ARG A 181 12.14 20.87 17.03
CA ARG A 181 10.68 20.70 17.12
C ARG A 181 10.27 19.51 16.26
N ARG A 182 9.23 18.81 16.70
CA ARG A 182 8.54 17.82 15.88
C ARG A 182 8.17 18.47 14.54
N TYR A 183 8.44 17.78 13.43
CA TYR A 183 8.24 18.26 12.06
C TYR A 183 9.19 19.36 11.55
N GLY A 184 10.27 19.67 12.28
CA GLY A 184 11.21 20.75 11.90
C GLY A 184 11.82 20.61 10.50
N TYR A 185 12.05 19.38 10.03
CA TYR A 185 12.57 19.09 8.68
C TYR A 185 11.57 18.32 7.82
N GLU A 186 10.30 18.31 8.18
CA GLU A 186 9.27 17.48 7.53
C GLU A 186 9.13 17.73 6.02
N GLN A 187 9.49 18.91 5.53
CA GLN A 187 9.44 19.25 4.11
C GLN A 187 10.83 19.28 3.48
N ALA A 188 11.87 18.74 4.13
CA ALA A 188 13.18 18.63 3.52
C ALA A 188 13.19 17.32 2.73
N HIS A 189 13.19 17.40 1.40
CA HIS A 189 13.03 16.21 0.55
C HIS A 189 14.17 16.08 -0.43
N THR A 190 14.48 14.86 -0.84
CA THR A 190 15.41 14.67 -1.96
C THR A 190 14.77 15.16 -3.26
N PHE A 191 13.57 14.68 -3.58
CA PHE A 191 12.73 15.16 -4.67
C PHE A 191 11.43 15.73 -4.16
N CYS A 192 11.03 16.86 -4.72
CA CYS A 192 9.75 17.48 -4.43
C CYS A 192 9.09 18.00 -5.70
N TRP A 193 7.84 17.59 -5.92
CA TRP A 193 7.01 18.05 -7.02
C TRP A 193 5.85 18.87 -6.47
N ALA A 194 5.84 20.17 -6.77
CA ALA A 194 4.82 21.10 -6.32
C ALA A 194 4.54 22.16 -7.39
N GLY A 195 3.64 21.88 -8.33
CA GLY A 195 3.19 22.84 -9.36
C GLY A 195 1.72 23.26 -9.23
N GLY A 196 1.27 24.19 -10.08
CA GLY A 196 -0.10 24.72 -10.10
C GLY A 196 -1.16 23.77 -10.69
N SER A 197 -2.43 24.22 -10.72
CA SER A 197 -3.63 23.45 -11.14
C SER A 197 -3.71 23.12 -12.62
N ARG A 198 -2.89 23.77 -13.41
CA ARG A 198 -2.75 23.50 -14.85
C ARG A 198 -1.52 22.67 -15.17
N SER A 199 -0.67 22.39 -14.19
CA SER A 199 0.53 21.57 -14.41
C SER A 199 0.13 20.12 -14.64
N LEU A 200 0.38 19.64 -15.85
CA LEU A 200 0.29 18.22 -16.19
C LEU A 200 1.70 17.70 -16.45
N VAL A 201 2.07 16.59 -15.82
CA VAL A 201 3.31 15.86 -16.09
C VAL A 201 2.93 14.49 -16.64
N ALA A 202 3.44 14.14 -17.82
CA ALA A 202 3.10 12.88 -18.45
C ALA A 202 3.59 11.70 -17.62
N GLU A 203 4.87 11.72 -17.21
CA GLU A 203 5.44 10.61 -16.44
C GLU A 203 6.63 11.04 -15.57
N VAL A 204 6.74 10.44 -14.39
CA VAL A 204 7.97 10.46 -13.59
C VAL A 204 8.44 9.02 -13.32
N VAL A 205 9.71 8.73 -13.61
CA VAL A 205 10.30 7.39 -13.48
C VAL A 205 11.57 7.45 -12.64
N PHE A 206 11.61 6.61 -11.61
CA PHE A 206 12.82 6.26 -10.88
C PHE A 206 13.09 4.78 -11.12
N ASN A 207 14.25 4.46 -11.71
CA ASN A 207 14.60 3.08 -12.05
C ASN A 207 16.02 2.73 -11.59
N ASN A 208 16.17 1.70 -10.76
CA ASN A 208 17.46 1.30 -10.21
C ASN A 208 18.14 2.44 -9.45
N CYS A 209 17.40 3.08 -8.54
CA CYS A 209 17.88 4.20 -7.72
C CYS A 209 17.93 3.81 -6.24
N SER A 210 18.92 4.35 -5.52
CA SER A 210 18.96 4.28 -4.05
C SER A 210 18.72 5.66 -3.47
N PHE A 211 17.86 5.74 -2.46
CA PHE A 211 17.59 6.96 -1.72
C PHE A 211 18.04 6.80 -0.27
N ILE A 212 18.75 7.80 0.24
CA ILE A 212 19.21 7.85 1.64
C ILE A 212 18.70 9.16 2.22
N ASP A 213 17.63 9.11 3.01
CA ASP A 213 17.01 10.31 3.58
C ASP A 213 16.52 10.05 5.01
N ARG A 214 17.02 10.87 5.96
CA ARG A 214 16.59 10.87 7.36
C ARG A 214 15.73 12.09 7.72
N ALA A 215 15.62 13.08 6.82
CA ALA A 215 15.08 14.38 7.16
C ALA A 215 13.58 14.51 6.87
N GLY A 216 13.20 14.14 5.65
CA GLY A 216 11.82 14.06 5.19
C GLY A 216 11.67 12.93 4.17
N ALA A 217 10.75 13.09 3.22
CA ALA A 217 10.54 12.11 2.16
C ALA A 217 11.67 12.09 1.12
N CYS A 218 12.01 10.89 0.63
CA CYS A 218 12.91 10.72 -0.51
C CYS A 218 12.28 11.32 -1.78
N VAL A 219 11.03 10.96 -2.06
CA VAL A 219 10.26 11.52 -3.16
C VAL A 219 8.90 11.94 -2.64
N ASN A 220 8.64 13.23 -2.65
CA ASN A 220 7.34 13.79 -2.32
C ASN A 220 6.71 14.40 -3.56
N PHE A 221 5.58 13.84 -3.98
CA PHE A 221 4.66 14.50 -4.87
C PHE A 221 3.66 15.25 -3.98
N SER A 222 3.96 16.52 -3.74
CA SER A 222 3.28 17.36 -2.74
C SER A 222 1.78 17.48 -3.04
N THR A 223 1.04 18.05 -2.08
CA THR A 223 -0.39 18.40 -2.14
C THR A 223 -0.66 19.52 -3.15
N SER A 224 -0.07 19.43 -4.33
CA SER A 224 -0.18 20.41 -5.38
C SER A 224 -1.25 19.95 -6.37
N PRO A 225 -2.00 20.88 -6.98
CA PRO A 225 -2.95 20.57 -8.03
C PRO A 225 -2.34 19.97 -9.32
N THR A 226 -1.04 19.63 -9.31
CA THR A 226 -0.35 19.02 -10.43
C THR A 226 -0.91 17.63 -10.69
N LYS A 227 -1.21 17.37 -11.95
CA LYS A 227 -1.73 16.09 -12.42
C LYS A 227 -0.62 15.27 -13.03
N PHE A 228 -0.56 13.99 -12.68
CA PHE A 228 0.40 13.03 -13.23
C PHE A 228 -0.35 11.92 -13.95
N SER A 229 0.01 11.64 -15.19
CA SER A 229 -0.55 10.45 -15.86
C SER A 229 0.09 9.17 -15.33
N LYS A 230 1.39 9.18 -15.04
CA LYS A 230 2.07 7.99 -14.54
C LYS A 230 3.25 8.30 -13.62
N ILE A 231 3.38 7.55 -12.54
CA ILE A 231 4.57 7.54 -11.68
C ILE A 231 5.07 6.10 -11.57
N LEU A 232 6.35 5.89 -11.85
CA LEU A 232 7.01 4.59 -11.80
C LEU A 232 8.19 4.64 -10.83
N VAL A 233 8.21 3.72 -9.87
CA VAL A 233 9.35 3.48 -8.98
C VAL A 233 9.70 2.01 -9.08
N THR A 234 10.78 1.69 -9.80
CA THR A 234 11.14 0.31 -10.16
C THR A 234 12.54 -0.05 -9.71
N ASN A 235 12.71 -1.19 -9.04
CA ASN A 235 14.00 -1.66 -8.57
C ASN A 235 14.75 -0.61 -7.71
N CYS A 236 14.01 0.12 -6.88
CA CYS A 236 14.57 1.17 -6.03
C CYS A 236 14.64 0.74 -4.58
N GLU A 237 15.58 1.32 -3.83
CA GLU A 237 15.62 1.19 -2.38
C GLU A 237 15.58 2.54 -1.66
N SER A 238 14.88 2.60 -0.53
CA SER A 238 15.02 3.66 0.46
C SER A 238 15.73 3.12 1.70
N LEU A 239 16.76 3.84 2.12
CA LEU A 239 17.57 3.56 3.28
C LEU A 239 17.40 4.66 4.31
N GLU A 240 17.48 4.25 5.58
CA GLU A 240 17.65 5.17 6.71
C GLU A 240 16.52 6.18 6.97
N HIS A 241 15.24 5.85 6.78
CA HIS A 241 14.18 6.71 7.30
C HIS A 241 14.16 6.68 8.84
N PRO A 242 13.96 7.81 9.56
CA PRO A 242 13.63 7.78 10.98
C PRO A 242 12.33 7.00 11.14
N THR A 243 12.44 5.73 11.52
CA THR A 243 11.29 4.97 11.96
C THR A 243 10.80 5.57 13.28
N ALA A 244 9.52 5.37 13.58
CA ALA A 244 8.75 6.00 14.66
C ALA A 244 9.33 5.92 16.10
N ALA A 245 10.52 5.35 16.29
CA ALA A 245 11.24 5.32 17.56
C ALA A 245 11.68 6.71 18.05
N ASN A 246 11.91 7.68 17.15
CA ASN A 246 12.35 9.01 17.56
C ASN A 246 11.26 10.08 17.33
N LYS A 247 10.56 10.45 18.41
CA LYS A 247 9.39 11.35 18.43
C LYS A 247 9.66 12.77 17.88
N SER A 248 10.92 13.14 17.67
CA SER A 248 11.34 14.45 17.13
C SER A 248 11.18 14.53 15.60
N TRP A 249 11.14 13.40 14.89
CA TRP A 249 10.89 13.40 13.44
C TRP A 249 9.38 13.34 13.15
N GLY A 250 8.96 14.09 12.14
CA GLY A 250 7.63 13.94 11.58
C GLY A 250 7.48 12.57 10.90
N GLN A 251 6.27 12.01 10.89
CA GLN A 251 6.00 10.84 10.07
C GLN A 251 5.83 11.29 8.62
N ARG A 252 6.76 10.90 7.76
CA ARG A 252 6.69 11.05 6.31
C ARG A 252 7.05 9.73 5.64
N GLY A 253 6.48 9.45 4.48
CA GLY A 253 6.85 8.31 3.64
C GLY A 253 8.16 8.56 2.89
N ASP A 254 8.87 7.49 2.54
CA ASP A 254 9.97 7.57 1.58
C ASP A 254 9.43 8.01 0.22
N PHE A 255 8.34 7.37 -0.21
CA PHE A 255 7.62 7.70 -1.43
C PHE A 255 6.22 8.16 -1.03
N GLU A 256 5.96 9.45 -1.19
CA GLU A 256 4.69 10.09 -0.88
C GLU A 256 3.98 10.57 -2.15
N PHE A 257 2.75 10.10 -2.34
CA PHE A 257 1.89 10.47 -3.45
C PHE A 257 0.70 11.27 -2.91
N GLN A 258 0.82 12.59 -2.85
CA GLN A 258 -0.26 13.47 -2.37
C GLN A 258 -0.94 14.28 -3.49
N CYS A 259 -0.41 14.16 -4.72
CA CYS A 259 -0.96 14.76 -5.93
C CYS A 259 -2.07 13.90 -6.57
N ASP A 260 -2.72 14.44 -7.60
CA ASP A 260 -3.65 13.70 -8.45
C ASP A 260 -2.88 12.88 -9.50
N CYS A 261 -2.83 11.54 -9.33
CA CYS A 261 -2.15 10.65 -10.27
C CYS A 261 -3.04 9.48 -10.71
N GLU A 262 -3.14 9.26 -12.02
CA GLU A 262 -3.92 8.16 -12.59
C GLU A 262 -3.31 6.80 -12.27
N ASN A 263 -1.99 6.67 -12.39
CA ASN A 263 -1.30 5.39 -12.29
C ASN A 263 0.05 5.51 -11.58
N VAL A 264 0.11 5.05 -10.33
CA VAL A 264 1.35 4.89 -9.56
C VAL A 264 1.73 3.42 -9.55
N VAL A 265 2.98 3.10 -9.85
CA VAL A 265 3.52 1.73 -9.76
C VAL A 265 4.80 1.73 -8.92
N VAL A 266 4.83 0.88 -7.90
CA VAL A 266 6.00 0.56 -7.09
C VAL A 266 6.32 -0.92 -7.29
N ASP A 267 7.42 -1.23 -7.97
CA ASP A 267 7.75 -2.59 -8.39
C ASP A 267 9.19 -2.97 -8.01
N SER A 268 9.34 -4.16 -7.40
CA SER A 268 10.65 -4.71 -7.07
C SER A 268 11.45 -3.79 -6.15
N CYS A 269 10.76 -3.08 -5.25
CA CYS A 269 11.35 -2.05 -4.39
C CYS A 269 11.54 -2.55 -2.94
N ARG A 270 12.53 -1.96 -2.27
CA ARG A 270 12.67 -2.04 -0.81
C ARG A 270 12.51 -0.65 -0.20
N ALA A 271 11.43 -0.41 0.54
CA ALA A 271 11.23 0.88 1.21
C ALA A 271 10.78 0.70 2.66
N ILE A 272 10.93 1.74 3.46
CA ILE A 272 10.49 1.76 4.85
C ILE A 272 9.02 2.19 4.92
N TYR A 273 8.62 3.19 4.13
CA TYR A 273 7.26 3.72 4.16
C TYR A 273 6.82 4.27 2.79
N VAL A 274 5.72 3.73 2.25
CA VAL A 274 5.00 4.28 1.10
C VAL A 274 3.66 4.83 1.54
N GLN A 275 3.36 6.08 1.17
CA GLN A 275 2.10 6.74 1.51
C GLN A 275 1.42 7.31 0.27
N SER A 276 0.12 7.09 0.15
CA SER A 276 -0.76 7.82 -0.77
C SER A 276 -1.85 8.52 0.02
N GLU A 277 -1.87 9.85 -0.06
CA GLU A 277 -2.89 10.69 0.59
C GLU A 277 -3.22 11.89 -0.32
N PRO A 278 -3.94 11.66 -1.43
CA PRO A 278 -4.36 12.75 -2.30
C PRO A 278 -5.20 13.77 -1.54
N THR A 279 -4.83 15.05 -1.61
CA THR A 279 -5.57 16.11 -0.88
C THR A 279 -6.79 16.62 -1.62
N GLU A 280 -6.77 16.52 -2.95
CA GLU A 280 -7.91 16.88 -3.80
C GLU A 280 -8.80 15.65 -4.02
N PRO A 281 -10.14 15.78 -3.94
CA PRO A 281 -11.04 14.71 -4.31
C PRO A 281 -10.73 14.18 -5.71
N SER A 282 -10.90 12.87 -5.94
CA SER A 282 -10.86 12.33 -7.30
C SER A 282 -11.90 13.04 -8.15
N ASP A 283 -11.45 13.73 -9.20
CA ASP A 283 -12.35 14.09 -10.29
C ASP A 283 -12.84 12.77 -10.89
N THR A 284 -14.15 12.53 -10.86
CA THR A 284 -14.78 11.26 -11.27
C THR A 284 -14.44 10.84 -12.70
N SER A 285 -13.85 11.75 -13.49
CA SER A 285 -13.33 11.48 -14.84
C SER A 285 -12.03 10.67 -14.89
N ARG A 286 -11.25 10.59 -13.80
CA ARG A 286 -9.93 9.92 -13.79
C ARG A 286 -9.77 9.01 -12.58
N LEU A 287 -9.73 7.71 -12.85
CA LEU A 287 -9.48 6.68 -11.84
C LEU A 287 -8.04 6.79 -11.33
N ARG A 288 -7.87 6.82 -10.00
CA ARG A 288 -6.55 6.80 -9.37
C ARG A 288 -6.21 5.38 -8.97
N LYS A 289 -5.10 4.86 -9.49
CA LYS A 289 -4.64 3.50 -9.19
C LYS A 289 -3.21 3.52 -8.69
N THR A 290 -2.96 2.88 -7.56
CA THR A 290 -1.62 2.55 -7.08
C THR A 290 -1.43 1.04 -7.12
N THR A 291 -0.36 0.58 -7.74
CA THR A 291 0.03 -0.84 -7.79
C THR A 291 1.36 -1.03 -7.08
N ILE A 292 1.41 -1.91 -6.09
CA ILE A 292 2.64 -2.33 -5.41
C ILE A 292 2.86 -3.81 -5.74
N ARG A 293 4.01 -4.17 -6.29
CA ARG A 293 4.30 -5.58 -6.61
C ARG A 293 5.75 -5.96 -6.37
N ASN A 294 5.99 -7.25 -6.10
CA ASN A 294 7.33 -7.82 -5.90
C ASN A 294 8.18 -7.06 -4.87
N SER A 295 7.56 -6.38 -3.91
CA SER A 295 8.23 -5.37 -3.08
C SER A 295 8.24 -5.75 -1.61
N THR A 296 9.24 -5.26 -0.88
CA THR A 296 9.27 -5.29 0.59
C THR A 296 9.18 -3.87 1.12
N ILE A 297 8.00 -3.50 1.63
CA ILE A 297 7.71 -2.13 2.07
C ILE A 297 7.33 -2.17 3.54
N GLY A 298 8.08 -1.52 4.43
CA GLY A 298 7.81 -1.57 5.88
C GLY A 298 6.36 -1.21 6.23
N VAL A 299 5.95 -0.01 5.82
CA VAL A 299 4.62 0.56 6.02
C VAL A 299 4.00 0.96 4.68
N VAL A 300 2.74 0.63 4.47
CA VAL A 300 1.92 1.13 3.36
C VAL A 300 0.66 1.75 3.92
N GLU A 301 0.45 3.03 3.64
CA GLU A 301 -0.79 3.74 3.97
C GLU A 301 -1.41 4.33 2.71
N TYR A 302 -2.69 4.04 2.47
CA TYR A 302 -3.49 4.70 1.44
C TYR A 302 -4.77 5.24 2.09
N THR A 303 -4.88 6.57 2.13
CA THR A 303 -6.09 7.24 2.60
C THR A 303 -6.64 8.17 1.52
N ASP A 304 -7.89 7.98 1.13
CA ASP A 304 -8.62 8.90 0.26
C ASP A 304 -10.01 9.21 0.85
N ARG A 305 -10.60 10.31 0.38
CA ARG A 305 -11.97 10.73 0.66
C ARG A 305 -12.90 10.53 -0.54
N GLY A 306 -12.35 10.31 -1.74
CA GLY A 306 -13.10 10.07 -2.98
C GLY A 306 -13.29 8.57 -3.27
N GLY A 307 -14.50 8.18 -3.67
CA GLY A 307 -14.85 6.77 -3.91
C GLY A 307 -14.23 6.11 -5.14
N PHE A 308 -13.26 6.76 -5.82
CA PHE A 308 -12.71 6.31 -7.11
C PHE A 308 -11.19 6.06 -7.06
N SER A 309 -10.69 5.66 -5.90
CA SER A 309 -9.27 5.36 -5.66
C SER A 309 -9.05 3.89 -5.37
N TYR A 310 -8.02 3.33 -6.00
CA TYR A 310 -7.72 1.91 -6.02
C TYR A 310 -6.27 1.65 -5.62
N ILE A 311 -6.07 0.67 -4.74
CA ILE A 311 -4.76 0.11 -4.43
C ILE A 311 -4.75 -1.38 -4.70
N GLU A 312 -3.73 -1.84 -5.42
CA GLU A 312 -3.48 -3.25 -5.64
C GLU A 312 -2.09 -3.64 -5.14
N VAL A 313 -1.98 -4.73 -4.38
CA VAL A 313 -0.75 -5.25 -3.81
C VAL A 313 -0.56 -6.71 -4.23
N PHE A 314 0.57 -7.03 -4.85
CA PHE A 314 0.86 -8.37 -5.38
C PHE A 314 2.23 -8.86 -4.92
N ASP A 315 2.33 -10.12 -4.51
CA ASP A 315 3.61 -10.80 -4.28
C ASP A 315 4.59 -9.98 -3.41
N SER A 316 4.05 -9.31 -2.38
CA SER A 316 4.77 -8.30 -1.60
C SER A 316 4.75 -8.59 -0.10
N LYS A 317 5.72 -8.03 0.63
CA LYS A 317 5.85 -8.12 2.09
C LYS A 317 5.71 -6.75 2.74
N ILE A 318 4.78 -6.61 3.68
CA ILE A 318 4.49 -5.39 4.43
C ILE A 318 4.58 -5.66 5.95
N PRO A 319 5.80 -5.74 6.50
CA PRO A 319 6.03 -6.34 7.82
C PRO A 319 5.65 -5.45 9.01
N GLN A 320 5.44 -4.14 8.83
CA GLN A 320 5.13 -3.23 9.94
C GLN A 320 3.67 -2.78 9.97
N LYS A 321 3.10 -2.36 8.83
CA LYS A 321 1.72 -1.88 8.77
C LYS A 321 1.20 -1.79 7.34
N PHE A 322 0.03 -2.36 7.08
CA PHE A 322 -0.79 -2.06 5.91
C PHE A 322 -2.11 -1.41 6.35
N LEU A 323 -2.42 -0.24 5.79
CA LEU A 323 -3.60 0.54 6.16
C LEU A 323 -4.26 1.15 4.93
N VAL A 324 -5.56 0.89 4.77
CA VAL A 324 -6.38 1.46 3.71
C VAL A 324 -7.65 2.12 4.26
N ARG A 325 -7.96 3.32 3.77
CA ARG A 325 -9.13 4.10 4.18
C ARG A 325 -9.76 4.82 2.99
N GLY A 326 -11.06 4.61 2.79
CA GLY A 326 -11.83 5.29 1.73
C GLY A 326 -11.48 4.87 0.30
N VAL A 327 -10.86 3.69 0.13
CA VAL A 327 -10.40 3.18 -1.17
C VAL A 327 -10.86 1.76 -1.45
N HIS A 328 -10.79 1.35 -2.71
CA HIS A 328 -10.89 -0.04 -3.13
C HIS A 328 -9.51 -0.69 -3.04
N ALA A 329 -9.38 -1.78 -2.30
CA ALA A 329 -8.12 -2.46 -2.07
C ALA A 329 -8.16 -3.91 -2.55
N LYS A 330 -7.10 -4.34 -3.23
CA LYS A 330 -6.87 -5.72 -3.63
C LYS A 330 -5.48 -6.17 -3.17
N VAL A 331 -5.38 -7.31 -2.53
CA VAL A 331 -4.11 -7.86 -2.01
C VAL A 331 -4.02 -9.34 -2.40
N ILE A 332 -2.98 -9.74 -3.11
CA ILE A 332 -2.81 -11.10 -3.62
C ILE A 332 -1.40 -11.61 -3.31
N ASN A 333 -1.28 -12.88 -2.90
CA ASN A 333 0.00 -13.56 -2.67
C ASN A 333 0.96 -12.79 -1.76
N SER A 334 0.42 -12.03 -0.81
CA SER A 334 1.22 -11.07 -0.04
C SER A 334 1.21 -11.40 1.45
N GLU A 335 2.25 -10.97 2.16
CA GLU A 335 2.29 -11.02 3.62
C GLU A 335 2.21 -9.59 4.16
N TRP A 336 1.28 -9.30 5.07
CA TRP A 336 1.13 -7.96 5.62
C TRP A 336 0.67 -7.98 7.06
N LYS A 337 1.08 -6.95 7.81
CA LYS A 337 0.72 -6.76 9.21
C LYS A 337 -0.46 -5.81 9.37
N THR A 338 -1.45 -6.24 10.14
CA THR A 338 -2.57 -5.36 10.53
C THR A 338 -2.07 -4.36 11.56
N LYS A 339 -2.51 -3.11 11.46
CA LYS A 339 -2.36 -2.11 12.54
C LYS A 339 -3.40 -1.03 12.33
N ASP A 340 -3.96 -0.54 13.43
CA ASP A 340 -5.10 0.38 13.42
C ASP A 340 -6.36 -0.20 12.74
N TYR A 341 -7.43 0.59 12.67
CA TYR A 341 -8.64 0.20 11.97
C TYR A 341 -8.49 0.35 10.46
N GLN A 342 -8.99 -0.63 9.72
CA GLN A 342 -9.24 -0.54 8.28
C GLN A 342 -10.61 0.12 8.05
N SER A 343 -10.71 0.98 7.04
CA SER A 343 -11.99 1.50 6.59
C SER A 343 -12.05 1.64 5.06
N PRO A 344 -11.84 0.55 4.31
CA PRO A 344 -11.90 0.55 2.85
C PRO A 344 -13.34 0.69 2.36
N ILE A 345 -13.54 0.99 1.08
CA ILE A 345 -14.82 0.80 0.40
C ILE A 345 -15.00 -0.68 0.09
N THR A 346 -13.99 -1.26 -0.57
CA THR A 346 -13.89 -2.71 -0.76
C THR A 346 -12.48 -3.20 -0.40
N LEU A 347 -12.37 -4.40 0.15
CA LEU A 347 -11.09 -5.07 0.43
C LEU A 347 -11.14 -6.51 -0.02
N GLN A 348 -10.41 -6.85 -1.07
CA GLN A 348 -10.29 -8.20 -1.60
C GLN A 348 -8.89 -8.74 -1.29
N VAL A 349 -8.81 -9.84 -0.56
CA VAL A 349 -7.54 -10.45 -0.16
C VAL A 349 -7.54 -11.91 -0.59
N THR A 350 -6.54 -12.34 -1.35
CA THR A 350 -6.44 -13.71 -1.86
C THR A 350 -5.07 -14.30 -1.60
N ASN A 351 -5.02 -15.55 -1.17
CA ASN A 351 -3.79 -16.32 -0.99
C ASN A 351 -2.71 -15.56 -0.19
N SER A 352 -3.11 -14.87 0.88
CA SER A 352 -2.25 -13.94 1.61
C SER A 352 -2.11 -14.34 3.08
N LYS A 353 -1.01 -13.93 3.70
CA LYS A 353 -0.76 -14.08 5.14
C LYS A 353 -0.96 -12.75 5.84
N ILE A 354 -1.92 -12.71 6.76
CA ILE A 354 -2.26 -11.57 7.59
C ILE A 354 -1.63 -11.78 8.97
N LYS A 355 -0.65 -10.95 9.31
CA LYS A 355 0.04 -10.94 10.60
C LYS A 355 -0.72 -10.08 11.60
N LEU A 356 -1.16 -10.67 12.70
CA LEU A 356 -1.87 -10.01 13.80
C LEU A 356 -0.86 -9.55 14.86
N PRO A 357 -0.72 -8.25 15.17
CA PRO A 357 0.20 -7.79 16.19
C PRO A 357 -0.05 -8.44 17.56
N TYR A 358 1.02 -8.77 18.26
CA TYR A 358 0.98 -9.30 19.61
C TYR A 358 1.57 -8.29 20.61
N GLU A 359 0.78 -7.90 21.61
CA GLU A 359 1.21 -7.09 22.74
C GLU A 359 1.63 -8.02 23.89
N LYS A 360 2.94 -8.24 24.06
CA LYS A 360 3.50 -9.17 25.05
C LYS A 360 3.09 -8.79 26.48
N GLU A 361 3.11 -7.51 26.82
CA GLU A 361 2.86 -6.99 28.17
C GLU A 361 1.41 -7.22 28.61
N LYS A 362 0.47 -7.17 27.67
CA LYS A 362 -0.96 -7.44 27.93
C LYS A 362 -1.35 -8.88 27.61
N ASN A 363 -0.42 -9.67 27.08
CA ASN A 363 -0.65 -10.97 26.48
C ASN A 363 -1.90 -10.95 25.58
N ARG A 364 -1.92 -10.07 24.58
CA ARG A 364 -3.12 -9.79 23.77
C ARG A 364 -2.78 -9.67 22.28
N VAL A 365 -3.64 -10.22 21.42
CA VAL A 365 -3.61 -9.94 19.98
C VAL A 365 -4.40 -8.67 19.64
N GLN A 366 -3.87 -7.89 18.70
CA GLN A 366 -4.61 -6.86 18.00
C GLN A 366 -5.25 -7.47 16.75
N GLY A 367 -6.54 -7.78 16.85
CA GLY A 367 -7.30 -8.29 15.71
C GLY A 367 -7.38 -7.29 14.57
N LEU A 368 -7.63 -7.81 13.37
CA LEU A 368 -8.04 -7.00 12.22
C LEU A 368 -9.37 -6.33 12.55
N TYR A 369 -9.32 -5.02 12.72
CA TYR A 369 -10.50 -4.21 13.03
C TYR A 369 -10.96 -3.48 11.77
N ILE A 370 -12.15 -3.82 11.25
CA ILE A 370 -12.71 -3.21 10.04
C ILE A 370 -13.98 -2.45 10.40
N ARG A 371 -14.11 -1.22 9.91
CA ARG A 371 -15.27 -0.35 10.16
C ARG A 371 -15.71 0.42 8.92
N ASN A 372 -16.96 0.84 8.91
CA ASN A 372 -17.45 1.75 7.87
C ASN A 372 -16.62 3.04 7.81
N PRO A 373 -16.36 3.59 6.61
CA PRO A 373 -15.82 4.93 6.46
C PRO A 373 -16.69 5.94 7.19
N THR A 374 -16.07 6.84 7.96
CA THR A 374 -16.79 7.92 8.67
C THR A 374 -17.43 8.94 7.71
N LYS A 375 -17.02 8.95 6.44
CA LYS A 375 -17.49 9.86 5.40
C LYS A 375 -17.85 9.06 4.14
N GLY A 376 -18.93 9.43 3.45
CA GLY A 376 -19.36 8.83 2.18
C GLY A 376 -20.51 7.82 2.26
N GLY A 377 -20.88 7.35 3.46
CA GLY A 377 -22.08 6.51 3.65
C GLY A 377 -22.01 5.10 3.04
N TYR A 378 -20.86 4.68 2.52
CA TYR A 378 -20.67 3.35 1.94
C TYR A 378 -20.59 2.28 3.03
N ALA A 379 -21.34 1.19 2.86
CA ALA A 379 -21.13 -0.02 3.65
C ALA A 379 -19.88 -0.73 3.12
N VAL A 380 -18.98 -1.11 4.03
CA VAL A 380 -17.75 -1.85 3.67
C VAL A 380 -18.12 -3.21 3.10
N SER A 381 -17.40 -3.65 2.07
CA SER A 381 -17.36 -5.06 1.67
C SER A 381 -15.94 -5.59 1.72
N ALA A 382 -15.68 -6.64 2.51
CA ALA A 382 -14.38 -7.32 2.50
C ALA A 382 -14.52 -8.81 2.21
N VAL A 383 -13.62 -9.34 1.39
CA VAL A 383 -13.55 -10.74 1.00
C VAL A 383 -12.12 -11.23 1.21
N PHE A 384 -11.97 -12.31 1.95
CA PHE A 384 -10.71 -13.01 2.17
C PHE A 384 -10.87 -14.43 1.62
N ASP A 385 -9.98 -14.82 0.70
CA ASP A 385 -10.00 -16.12 0.04
C ASP A 385 -8.63 -16.80 0.22
N LYS A 386 -8.60 -18.03 0.73
CA LYS A 386 -7.36 -18.82 0.95
C LYS A 386 -6.31 -18.08 1.77
N CYS A 387 -6.76 -17.32 2.76
CA CYS A 387 -5.88 -16.50 3.59
C CYS A 387 -5.47 -17.22 4.87
N SER A 388 -4.36 -16.79 5.48
CA SER A 388 -3.95 -17.24 6.81
C SER A 388 -3.84 -16.05 7.77
N PHE A 389 -4.45 -16.16 8.94
CA PHE A 389 -4.36 -15.18 10.02
C PHE A 389 -3.43 -15.74 11.10
N VAL A 390 -2.25 -15.15 11.24
CA VAL A 390 -1.16 -15.66 12.08
C VAL A 390 -0.78 -14.64 13.12
N ILE A 391 -0.58 -15.07 14.38
CA ILE A 391 -0.12 -14.19 15.44
C ILE A 391 1.35 -13.83 15.18
N ASP A 392 1.66 -12.55 15.16
CA ASP A 392 3.03 -12.06 14.96
C ASP A 392 3.82 -12.09 16.26
N ALA A 393 4.11 -13.31 16.71
CA ALA A 393 4.98 -13.60 17.84
C ALA A 393 6.00 -14.67 17.44
N GLY A 394 7.22 -14.56 17.96
CA GLY A 394 8.27 -15.57 17.75
C GLY A 394 8.21 -16.76 18.72
N ASP A 395 7.24 -16.77 19.64
CA ASP A 395 7.06 -17.82 20.66
C ASP A 395 5.76 -18.57 20.40
N ASP A 396 5.85 -19.88 20.16
CA ASP A 396 4.71 -20.75 19.87
C ASP A 396 3.92 -21.19 21.12
N ALA A 397 4.47 -20.99 22.32
CA ALA A 397 3.82 -21.36 23.57
C ALA A 397 2.86 -20.29 24.12
N ILE A 398 2.77 -19.12 23.48
CA ILE A 398 1.90 -18.04 23.97
C ILE A 398 0.42 -18.39 23.88
N ASN A 399 -0.32 -17.85 24.83
CA ASN A 399 -1.77 -18.05 24.95
C ASN A 399 -2.48 -16.69 25.05
N PRO A 400 -2.50 -15.88 23.99
CA PRO A 400 -2.97 -14.51 24.05
C PRO A 400 -4.49 -14.40 24.15
N ARG A 401 -4.94 -13.29 24.72
CA ARG A 401 -6.33 -12.83 24.73
C ARG A 401 -6.68 -12.11 23.43
N GLY A 402 -7.96 -12.09 23.07
CA GLY A 402 -8.49 -11.34 21.94
C GLY A 402 -8.83 -12.21 20.72
N PHE A 403 -9.53 -11.57 19.78
CA PHE A 403 -10.01 -12.19 18.55
C PHE A 403 -9.12 -11.79 17.36
N ALA A 404 -9.00 -12.67 16.37
CA ALA A 404 -8.35 -12.32 15.10
C ALA A 404 -9.13 -11.28 14.31
N LEU A 405 -10.47 -11.34 14.35
CA LEU A 405 -11.37 -10.45 13.62
C LEU A 405 -12.27 -9.70 14.60
N ILE A 406 -12.37 -8.39 14.43
CA ILE A 406 -13.18 -7.52 15.28
C ILE A 406 -14.05 -6.64 14.39
N GLY A 407 -15.36 -6.70 14.63
CA GLY A 407 -16.34 -5.82 13.98
C GLY A 407 -16.58 -4.51 14.72
N ALA A 408 -16.86 -3.44 13.98
CA ALA A 408 -17.40 -2.19 14.55
C ALA A 408 -18.93 -2.23 14.58
N PRO A 409 -19.58 -1.69 15.63
CA PRO A 409 -21.05 -1.63 15.67
C PRO A 409 -21.64 -0.96 14.43
N ALA A 410 -22.67 -1.56 13.83
CA ALA A 410 -23.32 -1.06 12.62
C ALA A 410 -24.84 -1.24 12.66
N LYS A 411 -25.56 -0.29 12.03
CA LYS A 411 -27.01 -0.40 11.79
C LYS A 411 -27.28 -1.30 10.58
N GLU A 412 -28.46 -1.91 10.52
CA GLU A 412 -28.85 -2.82 9.43
C GLU A 412 -28.72 -2.18 8.04
N GLN A 413 -29.14 -0.92 7.88
CA GLN A 413 -29.09 -0.21 6.59
C GLN A 413 -27.67 0.06 6.08
N GLN A 414 -26.67 -0.04 6.96
CA GLN A 414 -25.26 0.21 6.66
C GLN A 414 -24.39 -0.97 7.12
N ALA A 415 -24.97 -2.16 7.21
CA ALA A 415 -24.29 -3.34 7.71
C ALA A 415 -23.10 -3.68 6.78
N PRO A 416 -21.84 -3.62 7.28
CA PRO A 416 -20.70 -4.04 6.49
C PRO A 416 -20.79 -5.56 6.23
N LYS A 417 -20.27 -6.00 5.10
CA LYS A 417 -20.29 -7.42 4.69
C LYS A 417 -18.88 -7.97 4.63
N PHE A 418 -18.66 -9.09 5.29
CA PHE A 418 -17.36 -9.76 5.38
C PHE A 418 -17.52 -11.22 4.97
N LYS A 419 -16.68 -11.68 4.04
CA LYS A 419 -16.62 -13.08 3.62
C LYS A 419 -15.21 -13.65 3.80
N PHE A 420 -15.11 -14.85 4.35
CA PHE A 420 -13.88 -15.58 4.60
C PHE A 420 -14.04 -16.99 4.01
N ALA A 421 -13.46 -17.21 2.82
CA ALA A 421 -13.46 -18.48 2.12
C ALA A 421 -12.10 -19.19 2.31
N ASP A 422 -12.12 -20.45 2.72
CA ASP A 422 -10.93 -21.30 2.89
C ASP A 422 -9.80 -20.66 3.71
N CYS A 423 -10.17 -19.87 4.72
CA CYS A 423 -9.23 -19.15 5.57
C CYS A 423 -8.79 -19.98 6.78
N ASN A 424 -7.52 -19.87 7.16
CA ASN A 424 -6.95 -20.56 8.33
C ASN A 424 -6.58 -19.57 9.42
N PHE A 425 -6.92 -19.89 10.66
CA PHE A 425 -6.67 -19.07 11.84
C PHE A 425 -5.71 -19.76 12.80
N ASP A 426 -4.79 -18.99 13.37
CA ASP A 426 -3.80 -19.46 14.33
C ASP A 426 -4.44 -20.11 15.57
N SER A 427 -4.09 -21.37 15.83
CA SER A 427 -4.67 -22.18 16.93
C SER A 427 -4.52 -21.56 18.33
N ARG A 428 -3.56 -20.65 18.51
CA ARG A 428 -3.28 -19.98 19.79
C ARG A 428 -4.32 -18.91 20.17
N LEU A 429 -5.17 -18.50 19.22
CA LEU A 429 -6.16 -17.43 19.42
C LEU A 429 -7.17 -17.75 20.54
N GLU A 430 -7.53 -16.75 21.36
CA GLU A 430 -8.67 -16.89 22.29
C GLU A 430 -9.98 -17.14 21.52
N GLY A 431 -10.13 -16.46 20.36
CA GLY A 431 -11.22 -16.66 19.42
C GLY A 431 -10.93 -16.17 18.00
N THR A 432 -11.73 -16.63 17.05
CA THR A 432 -11.61 -16.27 15.63
C THR A 432 -12.25 -14.92 15.34
N CYS A 433 -13.53 -14.76 15.64
CA CYS A 433 -14.28 -13.57 15.26
C CYS A 433 -15.22 -13.06 16.36
N ASN A 434 -15.16 -11.76 16.61
CA ASN A 434 -16.17 -11.04 17.37
C ASN A 434 -17.07 -10.24 16.43
N ALA A 435 -18.21 -10.84 16.06
CA ALA A 435 -19.24 -10.29 15.19
C ALA A 435 -20.38 -9.59 15.94
N TYR A 436 -20.30 -9.50 17.28
CA TYR A 436 -21.34 -8.85 18.10
C TYR A 436 -21.59 -7.41 17.64
N ARG A 437 -22.86 -7.08 17.34
CA ARG A 437 -23.36 -5.77 16.87
C ARG A 437 -22.86 -5.33 15.50
N CYS A 438 -22.23 -6.20 14.73
CA CYS A 438 -21.55 -5.81 13.50
C CYS A 438 -21.98 -6.65 12.31
N GLY A 439 -22.62 -6.03 11.33
CA GLY A 439 -22.57 -6.44 9.92
C GLY A 439 -23.06 -7.85 9.59
N VAL A 440 -22.66 -8.34 8.42
CA VAL A 440 -22.85 -9.71 7.95
C VAL A 440 -21.48 -10.36 7.84
N TRP A 441 -21.31 -11.52 8.46
CA TRP A 441 -20.07 -12.30 8.48
C TRP A 441 -20.35 -13.68 7.91
N GLU A 442 -19.67 -14.04 6.83
CA GLU A 442 -19.78 -15.33 6.16
C GLU A 442 -18.44 -16.05 6.23
N PHE A 443 -18.43 -17.25 6.80
CA PHE A 443 -17.30 -18.17 6.80
C PHE A 443 -17.69 -19.41 6.01
N ASP A 444 -16.92 -19.72 4.98
CA ASP A 444 -17.15 -20.86 4.08
C ASP A 444 -15.84 -21.65 3.92
N GLY A 445 -15.80 -22.85 4.50
CA GLY A 445 -14.58 -23.65 4.56
C GLY A 445 -13.54 -23.11 5.55
N GLY A 446 -12.31 -23.64 5.43
CA GLY A 446 -11.16 -23.23 6.24
C GLY A 446 -11.19 -23.72 7.70
N LYS A 447 -10.11 -23.43 8.44
CA LYS A 447 -9.91 -23.86 9.83
C LYS A 447 -9.93 -22.70 10.80
N VAL A 448 -10.88 -22.71 11.73
CA VAL A 448 -11.05 -21.66 12.75
C VAL A 448 -10.40 -22.04 14.06
N ALA A 449 -10.12 -21.06 14.90
CA ALA A 449 -9.48 -21.23 16.20
C ALA A 449 -10.32 -20.65 17.35
N GLY A 450 -10.15 -21.21 18.55
CA GLY A 450 -10.79 -20.68 19.74
C GLY A 450 -10.47 -21.49 20.98
N ARG A 451 -9.50 -21.02 21.78
CA ARG A 451 -9.22 -21.64 23.09
C ARG A 451 -10.37 -21.44 24.09
N ARG A 452 -11.12 -20.34 23.95
CA ARG A 452 -12.28 -20.04 24.80
C ARG A 452 -13.59 -20.06 24.02
N VAL A 453 -13.64 -19.30 22.93
CA VAL A 453 -14.82 -19.23 22.06
C VAL A 453 -14.39 -18.87 20.64
N ALA A 454 -14.80 -19.63 19.64
CA ALA A 454 -14.44 -19.31 18.25
C ALA A 454 -15.18 -18.07 17.74
N PHE A 455 -16.49 -17.97 17.99
CA PHE A 455 -17.34 -16.89 17.52
C PHE A 455 -18.14 -16.22 18.64
N ASN A 456 -18.10 -14.89 18.68
CA ASN A 456 -19.05 -14.08 19.44
C ASN A 456 -20.05 -13.41 18.48
N ALA A 457 -21.35 -13.56 18.74
CA ALA A 457 -22.43 -12.99 17.92
C ALA A 457 -23.52 -12.35 18.79
N GLY A 458 -24.51 -11.73 18.14
CA GLY A 458 -25.65 -11.08 18.78
C GLY A 458 -25.70 -9.59 18.45
N ALA A 459 -26.73 -8.92 18.96
CA ALA A 459 -26.95 -7.48 18.76
C ALA A 459 -27.54 -6.84 20.02
N ASP A 460 -27.53 -5.51 20.05
CA ASP A 460 -28.28 -4.68 21.01
C ASP A 460 -29.11 -3.63 20.26
N GLU A 461 -29.75 -2.71 21.00
CA GLU A 461 -30.69 -1.76 20.42
C GLU A 461 -30.04 -0.88 19.33
N GLY A 462 -30.61 -0.93 18.12
CA GLY A 462 -30.13 -0.16 16.97
C GLY A 462 -28.95 -0.76 16.22
N THR A 463 -28.44 -1.95 16.57
CA THR A 463 -27.35 -2.62 15.85
C THR A 463 -27.80 -3.89 15.15
N TYR A 464 -27.05 -4.32 14.13
CA TYR A 464 -27.33 -5.51 13.34
C TYR A 464 -26.13 -6.44 13.27
N SER A 465 -26.38 -7.75 13.36
CA SER A 465 -25.35 -8.79 13.24
C SER A 465 -25.90 -10.06 12.59
N GLU A 466 -25.32 -10.49 11.48
CA GLU A 466 -25.59 -11.79 10.86
C GLU A 466 -24.29 -12.61 10.80
N LEU A 467 -24.34 -13.86 11.25
CA LEU A 467 -23.20 -14.79 11.19
C LEU A 467 -23.63 -16.06 10.44
N ILE A 468 -22.93 -16.36 9.34
CA ILE A 468 -23.17 -17.51 8.47
C ILE A 468 -21.91 -18.38 8.51
N LEU A 469 -22.05 -19.63 8.94
CA LEU A 469 -20.97 -20.60 9.05
C LEU A 469 -21.28 -21.80 8.16
N GLN A 470 -20.46 -22.05 7.15
CA GLN A 470 -20.63 -23.14 6.17
C GLN A 470 -19.34 -23.95 6.09
N ASN A 471 -19.43 -25.27 6.26
CA ASN A 471 -18.29 -26.20 6.07
C ASN A 471 -17.00 -25.83 6.84
N VAL A 472 -17.12 -25.18 8.00
CA VAL A 472 -15.99 -24.68 8.79
C VAL A 472 -15.35 -25.82 9.60
N ASP A 473 -14.02 -25.93 9.57
CA ASP A 473 -13.28 -26.89 10.41
C ASP A 473 -12.99 -26.31 11.80
N PHE A 474 -13.64 -26.90 12.83
CA PHE A 474 -13.50 -26.55 14.25
C PHE A 474 -12.42 -27.35 14.99
N SER A 475 -11.57 -28.11 14.30
CA SER A 475 -10.54 -28.97 14.95
C SER A 475 -9.53 -28.21 15.82
N ASN A 476 -9.35 -26.89 15.59
CA ASN A 476 -8.51 -26.01 16.42
C ASN A 476 -9.31 -25.25 17.50
N VAL A 477 -10.54 -25.67 17.80
CA VAL A 477 -11.40 -25.05 18.82
C VAL A 477 -11.48 -25.96 20.03
N HIS A 478 -10.90 -25.50 21.14
CA HIS A 478 -10.89 -26.21 22.42
C HIS A 478 -11.96 -25.72 23.39
N GLY A 479 -12.51 -24.53 23.15
CA GLY A 479 -13.61 -23.96 23.91
C GLY A 479 -14.97 -24.13 23.23
N PHE A 480 -15.83 -23.11 23.34
CA PHE A 480 -17.13 -23.09 22.67
C PHE A 480 -17.00 -22.71 21.20
N TYR A 481 -17.88 -23.24 20.35
CA TYR A 481 -17.93 -22.83 18.94
C TYR A 481 -18.53 -21.44 18.81
N LEU A 482 -19.62 -21.18 19.53
CA LEU A 482 -20.37 -19.93 19.44
C LEU A 482 -20.87 -19.47 20.82
N HIS A 483 -20.75 -18.18 21.07
CA HIS A 483 -21.41 -17.46 22.16
C HIS A 483 -22.30 -16.34 21.59
N ILE A 484 -23.60 -16.38 21.91
CA ILE A 484 -24.57 -15.35 21.51
C ILE A 484 -24.89 -14.45 22.70
N ASN A 485 -24.54 -13.16 22.60
CA ASN A 485 -24.95 -12.13 23.55
C ASN A 485 -26.37 -11.66 23.22
N LYS A 486 -27.34 -12.01 24.06
CA LYS A 486 -28.75 -11.61 23.90
C LYS A 486 -29.04 -10.36 24.73
N ASN A 487 -28.97 -9.18 24.11
CA ASN A 487 -29.64 -7.97 24.60
C ASN A 487 -30.97 -7.78 23.85
N ALA A 488 -31.90 -7.00 24.40
CA ALA A 488 -33.34 -7.01 24.10
C ALA A 488 -33.81 -6.66 22.65
N SER A 489 -32.95 -6.67 21.64
CA SER A 489 -33.29 -6.34 20.25
C SER A 489 -33.41 -7.57 19.33
N ARG A 490 -34.29 -7.47 18.32
CA ARG A 490 -34.63 -8.52 17.33
C ARG A 490 -33.69 -8.55 16.11
N SER A 491 -32.50 -7.94 16.19
CA SER A 491 -31.70 -7.57 15.01
C SER A 491 -30.45 -8.43 14.81
N TYR A 492 -30.52 -9.74 15.12
CA TYR A 492 -29.43 -10.67 14.79
C TYR A 492 -29.92 -11.94 14.10
N ARG A 493 -29.06 -12.54 13.26
CA ARG A 493 -29.29 -13.83 12.61
C ARG A 493 -28.04 -14.69 12.69
N VAL A 494 -28.20 -15.98 13.00
CA VAL A 494 -27.11 -16.95 12.93
C VAL A 494 -27.56 -18.14 12.10
N VAL A 495 -26.78 -18.48 11.07
CA VAL A 495 -27.00 -19.61 10.17
C VAL A 495 -25.77 -20.51 10.26
N VAL A 496 -25.99 -21.80 10.52
CA VAL A 496 -24.93 -22.80 10.58
C VAL A 496 -25.32 -23.95 9.66
N SER A 497 -24.46 -24.27 8.70
CA SER A 497 -24.57 -25.44 7.83
C SER A 497 -23.30 -26.29 7.90
N GLY A 498 -23.48 -27.60 8.09
CA GLY A 498 -22.40 -28.56 8.28
C GLY A 498 -22.67 -29.52 9.45
N ARG A 499 -21.73 -30.45 9.68
CA ARG A 499 -21.86 -31.50 10.71
C ARG A 499 -21.07 -31.13 11.96
N TYR A 500 -21.75 -30.74 13.05
CA TYR A 500 -21.11 -30.27 14.28
C TYR A 500 -21.78 -30.82 15.55
N LYS A 501 -21.00 -31.06 16.62
CA LYS A 501 -21.50 -31.52 17.92
C LYS A 501 -22.35 -30.44 18.61
N LYS A 502 -23.49 -30.83 19.19
CA LYS A 502 -24.49 -29.91 19.78
C LYS A 502 -24.08 -29.39 21.17
N GLU A 503 -23.29 -30.13 21.94
CA GLU A 503 -22.79 -29.69 23.25
C GLU A 503 -21.74 -28.56 23.18
N SER A 504 -21.18 -28.29 22.00
CA SER A 504 -20.15 -27.25 21.80
C SER A 504 -20.71 -25.83 21.67
N TRP A 505 -22.01 -25.63 21.87
CA TRP A 505 -22.73 -24.35 21.67
C TRP A 505 -23.22 -23.78 23.00
N ARG A 506 -22.90 -22.50 23.29
CA ARG A 506 -23.36 -21.83 24.52
C ARG A 506 -24.26 -20.65 24.21
N GLU A 507 -25.53 -20.77 24.58
CA GLU A 507 -26.48 -19.65 24.61
C GLU A 507 -26.69 -19.18 26.05
N THR A 508 -26.34 -17.94 26.37
CA THR A 508 -26.71 -17.31 27.64
C THR A 508 -27.95 -16.45 27.39
N SER A 509 -29.08 -16.81 28.02
CA SER A 509 -30.30 -16.01 27.98
C SER A 509 -30.44 -15.23 29.28
N SER A 510 -30.39 -13.90 29.21
CA SER A 510 -30.74 -13.00 30.32
C SER A 510 -31.93 -12.09 29.99
N GLY A 511 -32.72 -12.42 28.97
CA GLY A 511 -33.87 -11.62 28.54
C GLY A 511 -35.08 -12.50 28.17
N LYS A 512 -36.28 -12.05 28.56
CA LYS A 512 -37.56 -12.71 28.28
C LYS A 512 -37.77 -12.88 26.77
N TYR A 513 -38.17 -14.08 26.36
CA TYR A 513 -38.40 -14.48 24.98
C TYR A 513 -39.55 -13.68 24.35
N ALA A 514 -39.27 -12.99 23.24
CA ALA A 514 -40.26 -12.64 22.23
C ALA A 514 -39.69 -13.07 20.87
N MET A 515 -40.17 -14.19 20.32
CA MET A 515 -39.68 -14.73 19.06
C MET A 515 -39.83 -13.70 17.92
N GLY A 516 -38.70 -13.26 17.37
CA GLY A 516 -38.56 -12.63 16.06
C GLY A 516 -37.38 -13.32 15.36
N ARG A 517 -37.59 -13.75 14.10
CA ARG A 517 -36.73 -14.59 13.24
C ARG A 517 -35.51 -15.21 13.94
N GLY A 518 -35.75 -16.37 14.55
CA GLY A 518 -34.80 -17.10 15.36
C GLY A 518 -33.57 -17.59 14.60
N VAL A 519 -32.64 -18.17 15.36
CA VAL A 519 -31.54 -18.97 14.81
C VAL A 519 -32.15 -20.00 13.85
N GLU A 520 -31.94 -19.82 12.55
CA GLU A 520 -32.39 -20.77 11.54
C GLU A 520 -31.39 -21.91 11.53
N ARG A 521 -31.60 -22.87 12.45
CA ARG A 521 -30.80 -24.09 12.54
C ARG A 521 -31.27 -25.07 11.47
N LYS A 522 -30.69 -25.01 10.27
CA LYS A 522 -30.63 -26.20 9.40
C LYS A 522 -29.50 -27.10 9.91
N LEU A 523 -29.73 -27.70 11.07
CA LEU A 523 -28.87 -28.76 11.59
C LEU A 523 -29.41 -30.08 11.06
N ASP A 524 -28.68 -30.72 10.15
CA ASP A 524 -28.85 -32.15 9.94
C ASP A 524 -28.24 -32.85 11.17
N LEU A 525 -29.10 -33.10 12.16
CA LEU A 525 -28.74 -33.74 13.43
C LEU A 525 -28.72 -35.26 13.27
N TYR A 526 -27.62 -35.88 13.71
CA TYR A 526 -27.59 -37.29 14.14
C TYR A 526 -27.24 -37.33 15.62
#